data_AF-A0A4P6EW82-F1
#
_entry.id   AF-A0A4P6EW82-F1
#
_cell.length_a   1.000
_cell.length_b   1.000
_cell.length_c   1.000
_cell.angle_alpha   90.00
_cell.angle_beta   90.00
_cell.angle_gamma   90.00
#
_symmetry.space_group_name_H-M   'P 1'
#
loop_
_entity.id
_entity.type
_entity.pdbx_description
1 polymer ?
#
loop_
_entity_poly.entity_id
_entity_poly.type
_entity_poly.pdbx_seq_one_letter_code
_entity_poly.pdbx_strand_id
1 'polypeptide(L)'
;MKKMLVGGFLFLVGIIFYLAIHIPAAKYAAELGGWSTPPGKLGTALRDMGGTAPTRYSIFFIVIGFLLLMYGTFENEVNALAVKLYAASRKAVQKWKERQSQE
;
A
#
# COMPACT_ATOMS: atom_id res chain seq x y z
N MET A 1 -9.95 -9.91 11.82
CA MET A 1 -10.27 -8.68 12.58
C MET A 1 -9.05 -7.92 13.10
N LYS A 2 -8.17 -8.50 13.93
CA LYS A 2 -6.99 -7.78 14.48
C LYS A 2 -6.09 -7.15 13.39
N LYS A 3 -5.80 -7.89 12.31
CA LYS A 3 -4.98 -7.42 11.17
C LYS A 3 -5.61 -6.22 10.45
N MET A 4 -6.93 -6.26 10.25
CA MET A 4 -7.71 -5.17 9.64
C MET A 4 -7.66 -3.91 10.51
N LEU A 5 -7.83 -4.02 11.82
CA LEU A 5 -7.76 -2.88 12.74
C LEU A 5 -6.36 -2.25 12.76
N VAL A 6 -5.30 -3.07 12.81
CA VAL A 6 -3.91 -2.59 12.76
C VAL A 6 -3.62 -1.89 11.43
N GLY A 7 -4.04 -2.48 10.31
CA GLY A 7 -3.90 -1.87 8.99
C GLY A 7 -4.63 -0.53 8.90
N GLY A 8 -5.87 -0.48 9.41
CA GLY A 8 -6.70 0.74 9.42
C GLY A 8 -6.08 1.86 10.23
N PHE A 9 -5.58 1.54 11.43
CA PHE A 9 -4.90 2.51 12.26
C PHE A 9 -3.62 3.04 11.60
N LEU A 10 -2.79 2.14 11.06
CA LEU A 10 -1.54 2.53 10.39
C LEU A 10 -1.80 3.38 9.14
N PHE A 11 -2.84 3.05 8.37
CA PHE A 11 -3.27 3.82 7.20
C PHE A 11 -3.72 5.24 7.60
N LEU A 12 -4.57 5.36 8.62
CA LEU A 12 -5.05 6.65 9.11
C LEU A 12 -3.91 7.51 9.66
N VAL A 13 -3.01 6.93 10.46
CA VAL A 13 -1.82 7.62 10.97
C VAL A 13 -0.94 8.10 9.80
N GLY A 14 -0.75 7.27 8.78
CA GLY A 14 -0.02 7.64 7.57
C GLY A 14 -0.64 8.85 6.85
N ILE A 15 -1.97 8.87 6.69
CA ILE A 15 -2.68 10.00 6.07
C ILE A 15 -2.55 11.28 6.91
N ILE A 16 -2.81 11.19 8.22
CA ILE A 16 -2.72 12.34 9.12
C ILE A 16 -1.29 12.90 9.10
N PHE A 17 -0.29 12.02 9.15
CA PHE A 17 1.11 12.43 9.10
C PHE A 17 1.47 13.08 7.76
N TYR A 18 1.00 12.53 6.64
CA TYR A 18 1.17 13.12 5.31
C TYR A 18 0.59 14.55 5.26
N LEU A 19 -0.66 14.73 5.72
CA LEU A 19 -1.33 16.04 5.74
C LEU A 19 -0.62 17.03 6.68
N ALA A 20 -0.17 16.58 7.84
CA ALA A 20 0.56 17.42 8.80
C ALA A 20 1.85 18.01 8.22
N ILE A 21 2.47 17.34 7.25
CA ILE A 21 3.66 17.85 6.53
C ILE A 21 3.25 18.76 5.36
N HIS A 22 2.27 18.35 4.57
CA HIS A 22 1.95 19.03 3.31
C HIS A 22 1.17 20.33 3.49
N ILE A 23 0.33 20.44 4.52
CA ILE A 23 -0.41 21.68 4.80
C ILE A 23 0.55 22.86 5.10
N PRO A 24 1.48 22.75 6.07
CA PRO A 24 2.42 23.84 6.32
C PRO A 24 3.42 24.02 5.18
N ALA A 25 3.82 22.95 4.48
CA ALA A 25 4.65 23.06 3.27
C ALA A 25 3.96 23.83 2.15
N ALA A 26 2.65 23.66 1.97
CA ALA A 26 1.88 24.43 1.00
C ALA A 26 1.81 25.93 1.38
N LYS A 27 1.69 26.24 2.68
CA LYS A 27 1.74 27.63 3.16
C LYS A 27 3.10 28.26 2.92
N TYR A 28 4.18 27.57 3.32
CA TYR A 28 5.55 28.04 3.07
C TYR A 28 5.82 28.20 1.57
N ALA A 29 5.33 27.26 0.76
CA ALA A 29 5.43 27.36 -0.69
C ALA A 29 4.82 28.66 -1.21
N ALA A 30 3.66 29.10 -0.69
CA ALA A 30 3.02 30.35 -1.15
C ALA A 30 3.92 31.59 -1.00
N GLU A 31 4.79 31.60 0.02
CA GLU A 31 5.71 32.70 0.33
C GLU A 31 7.06 32.59 -0.40
N LEU A 32 7.34 31.47 -1.09
CA LEU A 32 8.57 31.31 -1.86
C LEU A 32 8.62 32.27 -3.04
N GLY A 33 9.65 33.13 -3.05
CA GLY A 33 9.94 34.07 -4.14
C GLY A 33 10.48 33.42 -5.42
N GLY A 34 10.96 32.17 -5.35
CA GLY A 34 11.46 31.45 -6.52
C GLY A 34 11.63 29.95 -6.25
N TRP A 35 11.57 29.15 -7.32
CA TRP A 35 11.83 27.71 -7.28
C TRP A 35 12.44 27.25 -8.61
N SER A 36 13.13 26.11 -8.58
CA SER A 36 13.62 25.43 -9.79
C SER A 36 12.72 24.25 -10.13
N THR A 37 12.63 23.90 -11.41
CA THR A 37 11.89 22.72 -11.88
C THR A 37 12.87 21.77 -12.58
N PRO A 38 13.13 20.56 -12.04
CA PRO A 38 12.64 19.97 -10.77
C PRO A 38 13.35 20.54 -9.52
N PRO A 39 12.78 20.48 -8.28
CA PRO A 39 11.61 19.70 -7.83
C PRO A 39 10.26 20.45 -7.83
N GLY A 40 10.21 21.69 -8.33
CA GLY A 40 9.00 22.53 -8.34
C GLY A 40 8.71 23.19 -7.00
N LYS A 41 7.73 24.10 -6.97
CA LYS A 41 7.46 24.98 -5.82
C LYS A 41 7.20 24.25 -4.50
N LEU A 42 6.29 23.28 -4.50
CA LEU A 42 5.99 22.47 -3.31
C LEU A 42 7.15 21.54 -2.94
N GLY A 43 7.86 21.01 -3.94
CA GLY A 43 9.04 20.17 -3.70
C GLY A 43 10.19 20.95 -3.05
N THR A 44 10.40 22.19 -3.47
CA THR A 44 11.34 23.13 -2.83
C THR A 44 10.91 23.40 -1.39
N ALA A 45 9.64 23.73 -1.15
CA ALA A 45 9.12 23.93 0.20
C ALA A 45 9.30 22.70 1.11
N LEU A 46 8.97 21.51 0.62
CA LEU A 46 9.17 20.25 1.36
C LEU A 46 10.64 19.96 1.62
N ARG A 47 11.55 20.35 0.72
CA ARG A 47 12.99 20.19 0.94
C ARG A 47 13.50 21.15 2.00
N ASP A 48 13.13 22.42 1.90
CA ASP A 48 13.63 23.48 2.77
C ASP A 48 13.08 23.34 4.20
N MET A 49 11.88 22.80 4.36
CA MET A 49 11.28 22.49 5.66
C MET A 49 11.71 21.13 6.24
N GLY A 50 12.58 20.37 5.54
CA GLY A 50 12.96 19.01 5.95
C GLY A 50 11.84 17.98 5.84
N GLY A 51 10.73 18.30 5.17
CA GLY A 51 9.57 17.44 4.97
C GLY A 51 9.80 16.24 4.05
N THR A 52 10.90 16.22 3.27
CA THR A 52 11.18 15.15 2.30
C THR A 52 11.21 13.75 2.92
N ALA A 53 11.92 13.56 4.03
CA ALA A 53 11.99 12.25 4.71
C ALA A 53 10.67 11.89 5.40
N PRO A 54 10.05 12.78 6.19
CA PRO A 54 8.70 12.58 6.74
C PRO A 54 7.66 12.19 5.67
N THR A 55 7.69 12.81 4.48
CA THR A 55 6.80 12.46 3.38
C THR A 55 7.00 11.00 2.93
N ARG A 56 8.25 10.54 2.79
CA ARG A 56 8.53 9.14 2.43
C ARG A 56 7.99 8.16 3.47
N TYR A 57 8.18 8.45 4.77
CA TYR A 57 7.64 7.60 5.84
C TYR A 57 6.12 7.59 5.89
N SER A 58 5.47 8.74 5.67
CA SER A 58 4.01 8.81 5.61
C SER A 58 3.44 7.95 4.48
N ILE A 59 4.04 8.01 3.29
CA ILE A 59 3.65 7.16 2.15
C ILE A 59 3.86 5.68 2.48
N PHE A 60 4.99 5.34 3.12
CA PHE A 60 5.27 3.98 3.54
C PHE A 60 4.19 3.44 4.51
N PHE A 61 3.78 4.22 5.50
CA PHE A 61 2.69 3.83 6.41
C PHE A 61 1.34 3.72 5.71
N ILE A 62 1.03 4.60 4.77
CA ILE A 62 -0.19 4.52 3.95
C ILE A 62 -0.19 3.21 3.16
N VAL A 63 0.90 2.90 2.44
CA VAL A 63 0.99 1.69 1.62
C VAL A 63 0.89 0.43 2.46
N ILE A 64 1.64 0.32 3.56
CA ILE A 64 1.60 -0.87 4.42
C ILE A 64 0.25 -0.99 5.13
N GLY A 65 -0.28 0.11 5.65
CA GLY A 65 -1.60 0.13 6.29
C GLY A 65 -2.69 -0.34 5.33
N PHE A 66 -2.64 0.13 4.08
CA PHE A 66 -3.56 -0.29 3.03
C PHE A 66 -3.40 -1.78 2.68
N LEU A 67 -2.17 -2.28 2.51
CA LEU A 67 -1.93 -3.70 2.24
C LEU A 67 -2.42 -4.59 3.39
N LEU A 68 -2.22 -4.18 4.64
CA LEU A 68 -2.71 -4.90 5.82
C LEU A 68 -4.23 -4.86 5.94
N LEU A 69 -4.87 -3.74 5.58
CA LEU A 69 -6.32 -3.65 5.47
C LEU A 69 -6.85 -4.63 4.44
N MET A 70 -6.32 -4.58 3.22
CA MET A 70 -6.71 -5.49 2.13
C MET A 70 -6.52 -6.95 2.52
N TYR A 71 -5.36 -7.30 3.05
CA TYR A 71 -5.10 -8.65 3.52
C TYR A 71 -6.07 -9.05 4.63
N GLY A 72 -6.31 -8.18 5.62
CA GLY A 72 -7.19 -8.46 6.74
C GLY A 72 -8.68 -8.56 6.38
N THR A 73 -9.10 -7.88 5.31
CA THR A 73 -10.48 -7.92 4.79
C THR A 73 -10.70 -9.11 3.87
N PHE A 74 -9.75 -9.40 2.96
CA PHE A 74 -9.91 -10.43 1.94
C PHE A 74 -9.25 -11.77 2.29
N GLU A 75 -8.79 -11.97 3.52
CA GLU A 75 -8.11 -13.21 3.96
C GLU A 75 -8.96 -14.45 3.63
N ASN A 76 -10.27 -14.37 3.80
CA ASN A 76 -11.17 -15.50 3.58
C ASN A 76 -11.37 -15.80 2.09
N GLU A 77 -11.55 -14.77 1.27
CA GLU A 77 -11.76 -14.86 -0.17
C GLU A 77 -10.50 -15.35 -0.88
N VAL A 78 -9.32 -14.83 -0.48
CA VAL A 78 -8.03 -15.27 -1.00
C VAL A 78 -7.77 -16.73 -0.63
N ASN A 79 -8.02 -17.12 0.62
CA ASN A 79 -7.88 -18.51 1.04
C ASN A 79 -8.87 -19.44 0.31
N ALA A 80 -10.12 -19.00 0.12
CA ALA A 80 -11.11 -19.77 -0.62
C ALA A 80 -10.72 -19.95 -2.10
N LEU A 81 -10.17 -18.92 -2.74
CA LEU A 81 -9.64 -19.01 -4.10
C LEU A 81 -8.44 -19.95 -4.18
N ALA A 82 -7.50 -19.85 -3.24
CA ALA A 82 -6.33 -20.73 -3.18
C ALA A 82 -6.73 -22.21 -3.02
N VAL A 83 -7.68 -22.52 -2.13
CA VAL A 83 -8.19 -23.87 -1.93
C VAL A 83 -8.91 -24.38 -3.19
N LYS A 84 -9.72 -23.56 -3.84
CA LYS A 84 -10.40 -23.93 -5.10
C LYS A 84 -9.40 -24.25 -6.21
N LEU A 85 -8.38 -23.41 -6.39
CA LEU A 85 -7.32 -23.61 -7.38
C LEU A 85 -6.54 -24.90 -7.09
N TYR A 86 -6.19 -25.14 -5.83
CA TYR A 86 -5.48 -26.36 -5.41
C TYR A 86 -6.32 -27.63 -5.62
N ALA A 87 -7.62 -27.58 -5.33
CA ALA A 87 -8.52 -28.71 -5.59
C ALA A 87 -8.67 -28.97 -7.10
N ALA A 88 -8.77 -27.92 -7.91
CA ALA A 88 -8.86 -28.03 -9.37
C ALA A 88 -7.59 -28.63 -9.99
N SER A 89 -6.41 -28.16 -9.56
CA SER A 89 -5.12 -28.69 -10.04
C SER A 89 -4.95 -30.15 -9.65
N ARG A 90 -5.30 -30.55 -8.41
CA ARG A 90 -5.23 -31.94 -7.98
C ARG A 90 -6.11 -32.87 -8.82
N LYS A 91 -7.36 -32.46 -9.11
CA LYS A 91 -8.27 -33.22 -9.99
C LYS A 91 -7.71 -33.36 -11.40
N ALA A 92 -7.12 -32.30 -11.95
CA ALA A 92 -6.50 -32.34 -13.27
C ALA A 92 -5.33 -33.33 -13.32
N VAL A 93 -4.48 -33.34 -12.29
CA VAL A 93 -3.35 -34.27 -12.16
C VAL A 93 -3.83 -35.72 -12.04
N GLN A 94 -4.86 -35.97 -11.24
CA GLN A 94 -5.40 -37.33 -11.07
C GLN A 94 -5.99 -37.87 -12.37
N LYS A 95 -6.78 -37.04 -13.09
CA LYS A 95 -7.31 -37.38 -14.40
C LYS A 95 -6.21 -37.62 -15.44
N TRP A 96 -5.07 -36.94 -15.33
CA TRP A 96 -3.91 -37.18 -16.20
C TRP A 96 -3.27 -38.54 -15.90
N LYS A 97 -3.08 -38.90 -14.62
CA LYS A 97 -2.56 -40.21 -14.22
C LYS A 97 -3.46 -41.37 -14.66
N GLU A 98 -4.78 -41.21 -14.55
CA GLU A 98 -5.75 -42.22 -14.99
C GLU A 98 -5.66 -42.48 -16.51
N ARG A 99 -5.43 -41.44 -17.33
CA ARG A 99 -5.24 -41.61 -18.78
C ARG A 99 -3.96 -42.36 -19.13
N GLN A 100 -2.87 -42.05 -18.44
CA GLN A 100 -1.57 -42.71 -18.65
C GLN A 100 -1.55 -44.17 -18.20
N SER A 101 -2.49 -44.59 -17.35
CA SER A 101 -2.66 -45.98 -16.91
C SER A 101 -3.52 -46.82 -17.86
N GLN A 102 -4.22 -46.18 -18.80
CA GLN A 102 -5.14 -46.82 -19.75
C GLN A 102 -4.51 -46.98 -21.15
N GLU A 103 -3.34 -46.39 -21.37
CA GLU A 103 -2.48 -46.56 -22.56
C GLU A 103 -1.41 -47.62 -22.28
#